data_AF-G4LYM0-F1
#
_entry.id   AF-G4LYM0-F1
#
_cell.length_a   1.000
_cell.length_b   1.000
_cell.length_c   1.000
_cell.angle_alpha   90.00
_cell.angle_beta   90.00
_cell.angle_gamma   90.00
#
_symmetry.space_group_name_H-M   'P 1'
#
loop_
_entity.id
_entity.type
_entity.pdbx_description
1 polymer ?
#
loop_
_entity_poly.entity_id
_entity_poly.type
_entity_poly.pdbx_seq_one_letter_code
_entity_poly.pdbx_strand_id
1 'polypeptide(L)'
;MALGRKNATRLPPEVNRILLVKNLPYNISAEEMYDIFGKYGAIRQIRIGNTPETKGTALVIYEDIFDAKNACDHLSGFNVCNRYLVVLYYQRNKQFKKTDVDKKKEELDRLKAKYGLNTPKMK
;
A
#
# COMPACT_ATOMS: atom_id res chain seq x y z
N MET A 1 -38.66 18.92 -16.03
CA MET A 1 -38.05 17.72 -15.40
C MET A 1 -36.56 17.97 -15.22
N ALA A 2 -36.16 18.59 -14.11
CA ALA A 2 -34.75 18.81 -13.80
C ALA A 2 -34.16 17.51 -13.23
N LEU A 3 -33.40 16.78 -14.04
CA LEU A 3 -32.71 15.57 -13.61
C LEU A 3 -31.72 15.91 -12.50
N GLY A 4 -31.94 15.31 -11.33
CA GLY A 4 -31.15 15.50 -10.13
C GLY A 4 -29.67 15.26 -10.39
N ARG A 5 -28.86 16.28 -10.11
CA ARG A 5 -27.46 16.10 -9.76
C ARG A 5 -27.45 15.23 -8.50
N LYS A 6 -27.32 13.92 -8.69
CA LYS A 6 -26.94 12.99 -7.63
C LYS A 6 -25.75 13.65 -6.93
N ASN A 7 -25.91 13.98 -5.65
CA ASN A 7 -24.83 14.43 -4.79
C ASN A 7 -23.63 13.55 -5.10
N ALA A 8 -22.62 14.09 -5.77
CA ALA A 8 -21.36 13.40 -5.94
C ALA A 8 -20.88 13.17 -4.52
N THR A 9 -21.04 11.94 -4.02
CA THR A 9 -20.61 11.52 -2.70
C THR A 9 -19.11 11.72 -2.67
N ARG A 10 -18.70 12.89 -2.19
CA ARG A 10 -17.30 13.29 -2.12
C ARG A 10 -16.62 12.29 -1.20
N LEU A 11 -15.77 11.47 -1.80
CA LEU A 11 -14.95 10.52 -1.06
C LEU A 11 -13.94 11.30 -0.21
N PRO A 12 -13.62 10.80 1.00
CA PRO A 12 -12.54 11.36 1.79
C PRO A 12 -11.23 11.41 0.98
N PRO A 13 -10.37 12.43 1.18
CA PRO A 13 -9.16 12.63 0.39
C PRO A 13 -8.14 11.49 0.53
N GLU A 14 -8.26 10.67 1.58
CA GLU A 14 -7.44 9.47 1.77
C GLU A 14 -7.83 8.30 0.87
N VAL A 15 -9.04 8.28 0.31
CA VAL A 15 -9.51 7.17 -0.53
C VAL A 15 -8.75 7.17 -1.84
N ASN A 16 -8.27 5.99 -2.22
CA ASN A 16 -7.47 5.79 -3.42
C ASN A 16 -7.91 4.49 -4.11
N ARG A 17 -7.79 4.45 -5.44
CA ARG A 17 -7.99 3.23 -6.24
C ARG A 17 -6.97 2.13 -5.94
N ILE A 18 -5.82 2.52 -5.38
CA ILE A 18 -4.74 1.62 -5.02
C ILE A 18 -4.86 1.29 -3.54
N LEU A 19 -4.95 0.01 -3.22
CA LEU A 19 -4.91 -0.53 -1.87
C LEU A 19 -3.55 -1.18 -1.60
N LEU A 20 -2.99 -0.89 -0.43
CA LEU A 20 -1.85 -1.59 0.15
C LEU A 20 -2.37 -2.68 1.09
N VAL A 21 -2.11 -3.91 0.72
CA VAL A 21 -2.43 -5.10 1.51
C VAL A 21 -1.15 -5.53 2.25
N LYS A 22 -1.28 -5.82 3.54
CA LYS A 22 -0.21 -6.34 4.38
C LYS A 22 -0.68 -7.60 5.11
N ASN A 23 0.28 -8.33 5.66
CA ASN A 23 0.08 -9.58 6.37
C ASN A 23 -0.48 -10.71 5.49
N LEU A 24 -0.23 -10.66 4.18
CA LEU A 24 -0.61 -11.71 3.25
C LEU A 24 0.17 -13.02 3.54
N PRO A 25 -0.46 -14.19 3.36
CA PRO A 25 0.26 -15.46 3.32
C PRO A 25 1.36 -15.43 2.26
N TYR A 26 2.51 -15.99 2.58
CA TYR A 26 3.67 -15.98 1.68
C TYR A 26 3.54 -16.89 0.46
N ASN A 27 2.57 -17.81 0.51
CA ASN A 27 2.26 -18.81 -0.51
C ASN A 27 0.96 -18.49 -1.25
N ILE A 28 0.39 -17.29 -1.09
CA ILE A 28 -0.86 -16.94 -1.78
C ILE A 28 -0.65 -16.90 -3.29
N SER A 29 -1.55 -17.52 -4.03
CA SER A 29 -1.52 -17.54 -5.49
C SER A 29 -2.10 -16.25 -6.08
N ALA A 30 -1.77 -15.98 -7.35
CA ALA A 30 -2.37 -14.86 -8.07
C ALA A 30 -3.89 -15.06 -8.24
N GLU A 31 -4.34 -16.29 -8.49
CA GLU A 31 -5.75 -16.63 -8.65
C GLU A 31 -6.55 -16.34 -7.37
N GLU A 32 -6.08 -16.78 -6.21
CA GLU A 32 -6.72 -16.46 -4.92
C GLU A 32 -6.82 -14.95 -4.67
N MET A 33 -5.80 -14.19 -5.07
CA MET A 33 -5.86 -12.73 -4.98
C MET A 33 -6.96 -12.15 -5.88
N TYR A 34 -7.12 -12.65 -7.10
CA TYR A 34 -8.21 -12.20 -7.98
C TYR A 34 -9.59 -12.64 -7.45
N ASP A 35 -9.72 -13.82 -6.84
CA ASP A 35 -10.98 -14.28 -6.27
C ASP A 35 -11.41 -13.44 -5.06
N ILE A 36 -10.48 -13.11 -4.17
CA ILE A 36 -10.75 -12.34 -2.96
C ILE A 36 -11.07 -10.88 -3.30
N PHE A 37 -10.19 -10.23 -4.07
CA PHE A 37 -10.32 -8.80 -4.36
C PHE A 37 -11.31 -8.53 -5.51
N GLY A 38 -11.41 -9.43 -6.49
CA GLY A 38 -12.28 -9.25 -7.66
C GLY A 38 -13.77 -9.24 -7.32
N LYS A 39 -14.14 -9.77 -6.14
CA LYS A 39 -15.52 -9.75 -5.62
C LYS A 39 -16.09 -8.35 -5.42
N TYR A 40 -15.23 -7.34 -5.29
CA TYR A 40 -15.63 -5.96 -5.00
C TYR A 40 -15.64 -5.05 -6.24
N GLY A 41 -15.07 -5.51 -7.35
CA GLY A 41 -14.99 -4.70 -8.57
C GLY A 41 -13.88 -5.15 -9.52
N ALA A 42 -13.80 -4.47 -10.66
CA ALA A 42 -12.82 -4.78 -11.69
C ALA A 42 -11.40 -4.42 -11.23
N ILE A 43 -10.52 -5.41 -11.24
CA ILE A 43 -9.11 -5.23 -10.91
C ILE A 43 -8.33 -4.86 -12.16
N ARG A 44 -7.63 -3.73 -12.09
CA ARG A 44 -6.73 -3.27 -13.13
C ARG A 44 -5.37 -3.97 -13.08
N GLN A 45 -4.83 -4.15 -11.88
CA GLN A 45 -3.55 -4.84 -11.67
C GLN A 45 -3.36 -5.23 -10.21
N ILE A 46 -2.75 -6.40 -9.96
CA ILE A 46 -2.21 -6.78 -8.65
C ILE A 46 -0.67 -6.87 -8.75
N ARG A 47 0.04 -6.30 -7.79
CA ARG A 47 1.50 -6.41 -7.66
C ARG A 47 1.85 -6.98 -6.30
N ILE A 48 2.41 -8.19 -6.28
CA ILE A 48 2.83 -8.87 -5.06
C ILE A 48 4.29 -8.51 -4.76
N GLY A 49 4.61 -8.19 -3.51
CA GLY A 49 5.97 -7.91 -3.08
C GLY A 49 6.85 -9.16 -3.15
N ASN A 50 7.95 -9.06 -3.90
CA ASN A 50 8.87 -10.17 -4.17
C ASN A 50 10.23 -10.04 -3.48
N THR A 51 10.51 -8.91 -2.82
CA THR A 51 11.75 -8.71 -2.05
C THR A 51 11.57 -9.16 -0.60
N PRO A 52 12.64 -9.50 0.12
CA PRO A 52 12.55 -9.84 1.56
C PRO A 52 11.84 -8.78 2.39
N GLU A 53 11.99 -7.51 2.01
CA GLU A 53 11.39 -6.36 2.70
C GLU A 53 9.89 -6.16 2.38
N THR A 54 9.43 -6.66 1.23
CA THR A 54 8.05 -6.48 0.74
C THR A 54 7.23 -7.77 0.74
N LYS A 55 7.85 -8.91 1.06
CA LYS A 55 7.17 -10.20 1.15
C LYS A 55 6.01 -10.13 2.15
N GLY A 56 4.85 -10.67 1.77
CA GLY A 56 3.61 -10.56 2.54
C GLY A 56 2.90 -9.21 2.39
N THR A 57 3.32 -8.39 1.42
CA THR A 57 2.58 -7.19 1.01
C THR A 57 2.19 -7.27 -0.47
N ALA A 58 1.09 -6.61 -0.83
CA ALA A 58 0.68 -6.46 -2.21
C ALA A 58 0.04 -5.10 -2.45
N LEU A 59 0.09 -4.64 -3.70
CA LEU A 59 -0.66 -3.50 -4.19
C LEU A 59 -1.77 -3.99 -5.10
N VAL A 60 -3.02 -3.71 -4.73
CA VAL A 60 -4.21 -4.02 -5.53
C VAL A 60 -4.73 -2.73 -6.12
N ILE A 61 -4.85 -2.67 -7.44
CA ILE A 61 -5.29 -1.48 -8.18
C ILE A 61 -6.65 -1.81 -8.80
N TYR A 62 -7.69 -1.13 -8.36
CA TYR A 62 -9.02 -1.20 -8.97
C TYR A 62 -9.16 -0.20 -10.13
N GLU A 63 -10.07 -0.49 -11.05
CA GLU A 63 -10.49 0.45 -12.09
C GLU A 63 -11.25 1.63 -11.49
N ASP A 64 -12.21 1.34 -10.61
CA ASP A 64 -13.06 2.31 -9.93
C ASP A 64 -12.61 2.59 -8.47
N ILE A 65 -12.83 3.82 -8.01
CA ILE A 65 -12.46 4.26 -6.66
C ILE A 65 -13.47 3.83 -5.59
N PHE A 66 -14.75 3.70 -5.95
CA PHE A 66 -15.80 3.21 -5.07
C PHE A 66 -15.63 1.72 -4.80
N ASP A 67 -15.20 0.94 -5.80
CA ASP A 67 -14.86 -0.47 -5.66
C ASP A 67 -13.69 -0.66 -4.68
N ALA A 68 -12.63 0.13 -4.84
CA ALA A 68 -11.50 0.13 -3.90
C ALA A 68 -11.93 0.49 -2.48
N LYS A 69 -12.83 1.47 -2.32
CA LYS A 69 -13.38 1.81 -1.01
C LYS A 69 -14.13 0.63 -0.41
N ASN A 70 -15.03 0.04 -1.18
CA ASN A 70 -15.85 -1.08 -0.74
C ASN A 70 -14.97 -2.27 -0.33
N ALA A 71 -13.94 -2.57 -1.12
CA ALA A 71 -12.95 -3.59 -0.79
C ALA A 71 -12.19 -3.27 0.49
N CYS A 72 -11.74 -2.03 0.69
CA CYS A 72 -10.99 -1.63 1.89
C CYS A 72 -11.83 -1.79 3.16
N ASP A 73 -13.10 -1.41 3.11
CA ASP A 73 -14.00 -1.44 4.27
C ASP A 73 -14.32 -2.89 4.70
N HIS A 74 -14.39 -3.83 3.76
CA HIS A 74 -14.79 -5.22 4.04
C HIS A 74 -13.63 -6.21 4.15
N LEU A 75 -12.50 -5.96 3.48
CA LEU A 75 -11.35 -6.88 3.49
C LEU A 75 -10.35 -6.58 4.63
N SER A 76 -10.47 -5.44 5.30
CA SER A 76 -9.67 -5.18 6.49
C SER A 76 -10.07 -6.15 7.61
N GLY A 77 -9.13 -6.99 8.05
CA GLY A 77 -9.39 -8.06 9.01
C GLY A 77 -9.96 -9.33 8.36
N PHE A 78 -9.94 -9.47 7.04
CA PHE A 78 -10.34 -10.72 6.38
C PHE A 78 -9.33 -11.84 6.68
N ASN A 79 -9.82 -13.02 7.04
CA ASN A 79 -8.97 -14.17 7.36
C ASN A 79 -8.63 -14.98 6.10
N VAL A 80 -7.34 -15.09 5.80
CA VAL A 80 -6.79 -15.95 4.74
C VAL A 80 -5.70 -16.83 5.35
N CYS A 81 -5.87 -18.15 5.30
CA CYS A 81 -4.92 -19.13 5.84
C CYS A 81 -4.46 -18.84 7.28
N ASN A 82 -5.41 -18.56 8.19
CA ASN A 82 -5.17 -18.17 9.59
C ASN A 82 -4.36 -16.86 9.75
N ARG A 83 -4.38 -15.98 8.75
CA ARG A 83 -3.79 -14.64 8.82
C ARG A 83 -4.85 -13.61 8.50
N TYR A 84 -4.94 -12.60 9.36
CA TYR A 84 -5.86 -11.48 9.16
C TYR A 84 -5.19 -10.41 8.31
N LEU A 85 -5.78 -10.12 7.14
CA LEU A 85 -5.28 -9.12 6.22
C LEU A 85 -5.40 -7.72 6.81
N VAL A 86 -4.40 -6.89 6.52
CA VAL A 86 -4.46 -5.45 6.80
C VAL A 86 -4.53 -4.73 5.47
N VAL A 87 -5.66 -4.08 5.21
CA VAL A 87 -5.92 -3.37 3.94
C VAL A 87 -5.97 -1.88 4.22
N LEU A 88 -5.15 -1.11 3.49
CA LEU A 88 -5.00 0.33 3.68
C LEU A 88 -5.05 1.03 2.32
N TYR A 89 -5.55 2.26 2.27
CA TYR A 89 -5.38 3.08 1.08
C TYR A 89 -3.90 3.40 0.84
N TYR A 90 -3.49 3.32 -0.43
CA TYR A 90 -2.14 3.68 -0.82
C TYR A 90 -1.89 5.18 -0.65
N GLN A 91 -0.97 5.51 0.27
CA GLN A 91 -0.53 6.88 0.51
C GLN A 91 0.84 7.10 -0.11
N ARG A 92 0.85 7.72 -1.31
CA ARG A 92 2.07 8.01 -2.07
C ARG A 92 3.15 8.68 -1.19
N ASN A 93 2.77 9.74 -0.47
CA ASN A 93 3.72 10.49 0.38
C ASN A 93 4.39 9.66 1.48
N LYS A 94 3.74 8.62 2.01
CA LYS A 94 4.34 7.79 3.06
C LYS A 94 5.39 6.83 2.51
N GLN A 95 5.22 6.30 1.30
CA GLN A 95 6.20 5.39 0.72
C GLN A 95 7.47 6.11 0.29
N PHE A 96 7.36 7.23 -0.43
CA PHE A 96 8.55 7.96 -0.91
C PHE A 96 9.36 8.56 0.24
N LYS A 97 8.71 9.03 1.30
CA LYS A 97 9.40 9.55 2.49
C LYS A 97 10.42 8.57 3.08
N LYS A 98 10.13 7.25 3.08
CA LYS A 98 11.07 6.26 3.62
C LYS A 98 12.32 6.17 2.73
N THR A 99 12.12 6.07 1.41
CA THR A 99 13.20 6.02 0.42
C THR A 99 14.09 7.27 0.44
N ASP A 100 13.51 8.47 0.56
CA ASP A 100 14.27 9.72 0.63
C ASP A 100 15.16 9.79 1.89
N VAL A 101 14.66 9.29 3.02
CA VAL A 101 15.41 9.27 4.28
C VAL A 101 16.56 8.27 4.22
N ASP A 102 16.34 7.07 3.68
CA ASP A 102 17.39 6.06 3.51
C ASP A 102 18.51 6.56 2.59
N LYS A 103 18.16 7.15 1.43
CA LYS A 103 19.16 7.73 0.50
C LYS A 103 19.98 8.85 1.14
N LYS A 104 19.33 9.76 1.88
CA LYS A 104 20.03 10.85 2.59
C LYS A 104 20.97 10.31 3.67
N LYS A 105 20.57 9.23 4.35
CA LYS A 105 21.41 8.58 5.36
C LYS A 105 22.64 7.95 4.72
N GLU A 106 22.48 7.22 3.61
CA GLU A 106 23.60 6.63 2.87
C GLU A 106 24.57 7.70 2.34
N GLU A 107 24.04 8.81 1.79
CA GLU A 107 24.87 9.92 1.34
C GLU A 107 25.64 10.56 2.50
N LEU A 108 24.98 10.75 3.66
CA LEU A 108 25.62 11.28 4.87
C LEU A 108 26.72 10.34 5.40
N ASP A 109 26.48 9.03 5.43
CA ASP A 109 27.48 8.05 5.85
C ASP A 109 28.67 8.02 4.88
N ARG A 110 28.43 8.12 3.57
CA ARG A 110 29.50 8.26 2.56
C ARG A 110 30.31 9.52 2.76
N LEU A 111 29.66 10.65 3.06
CA LEU A 111 30.32 11.94 3.27
C LEU A 111 31.15 11.91 4.56
N LYS A 112 30.60 11.35 5.64
CA LYS A 112 31.31 11.18 6.92
C LYS A 112 32.54 10.29 6.77
N ALA A 113 32.43 9.19 6.03
CA ALA A 113 33.56 8.31 5.73
C ALA A 113 34.62 9.01 4.87
N LYS A 114 34.19 9.77 3.85
CA LYS A 114 35.11 10.49 2.95
C LYS A 114 35.90 11.59 3.65
N TYR A 115 35.30 12.30 4.61
CA TYR A 115 35.94 13.43 5.30
C TYR A 115 36.44 13.09 6.72
N GLY A 116 36.38 11.82 7.16
CA GLY A 116 36.83 11.43 8.49
C GLY A 116 36.04 12.07 9.65
N LEU A 117 34.83 12.56 9.38
CA LEU A 117 33.99 13.27 10.34
C LEU A 117 33.23 12.27 11.21
N ASN A 118 33.93 11.56 12.09
CA ASN A 118 33.28 10.82 13.16
C ASN A 118 33.10 11.77 14.35
N THR A 119 31.95 12.46 14.42
CA THR A 119 31.61 13.25 15.60
C THR A 119 31.37 12.27 16.76
N PRO A 120 32.17 12.29 17.85
CA PRO A 120 31.83 11.51 19.02
C PRO A 120 30.47 12.02 19.52
N LYS A 121 29.50 11.11 19.68
CA LYS A 121 28.27 11.44 20.40
C LYS A 121 28.70 12.00 21.76
N MET A 122 28.38 13.25 22.03
CA MET A 122 28.56 13.83 23.36
C MET A 122 27.88 12.88 24.35
N LYS A 123 28.69 12.41 25.31
CA LYS A 123 28.28 11.55 26.42
C LYS A 123 27.20 12.23 27.25
#